data_AF-A0A0E4HEE5-F1
#
_entry.id   AF-A0A0E4HEE5-F1
#
_cell.length_a   1.000
_cell.length_b   1.000
_cell.length_c   1.000
_cell.angle_alpha   90.00
_cell.angle_beta   90.00
_cell.angle_gamma   90.00
#
_symmetry.space_group_name_H-M   'P 1'
#
loop_
_entity.id
_entity.type
_entity.pdbx_description
1 polymer ?
#
loop_
_entity_poly.entity_id
_entity_poly.type
_entity_poly.pdbx_seq_one_letter_code
_entity_poly.pdbx_strand_id
1 'polypeptide(L)'
;MDHVMKQDSRVNPAASNAAGDAGQPAGAELSLTAATAAVVRELSDAGKLGPGKILVVGASTSEVAGVRIGTGGALEVAQQLLEGIVQVAAEKGFHPVYQCCEHLNRSLVMERSLLEKLGLREVSAVPIPGAGGSMAAAAYRSMADPVLAETVEAHAGIDIGETLIGMHLRRVAVPFRPSLRYIGSARVNAAWSRPPLIGGERAVYRNPETSGSRSCD
;
A
#
# COMPACT_ATOMS: atom_id res chain seq x y z
N MET A 1 52.72 -40.86 -41.39
CA MET A 1 52.02 -40.07 -40.35
C MET A 1 51.12 -39.06 -41.08
N ASP A 2 50.19 -39.47 -41.95
CA ASP A 2 48.90 -40.17 -41.69
C ASP A 2 48.10 -39.41 -40.62
N HIS A 3 46.87 -38.91 -40.77
CA HIS A 3 45.73 -39.04 -41.71
C HIS A 3 44.88 -37.75 -41.54
N VAL A 4 44.38 -37.01 -42.55
CA VAL A 4 43.21 -37.20 -43.44
C VAL A 4 41.86 -37.52 -42.77
N MET A 5 40.97 -36.51 -42.80
CA MET A 5 39.50 -36.46 -42.98
C MET A 5 38.55 -37.47 -42.31
N LYS A 6 37.46 -36.96 -41.71
CA LYS A 6 36.08 -37.09 -42.25
C LYS A 6 35.05 -36.23 -41.52
N GLN A 7 34.18 -35.61 -42.33
CA GLN A 7 32.89 -35.02 -41.95
C GLN A 7 31.91 -36.12 -41.52
N ASP A 8 30.94 -35.78 -40.69
CA ASP A 8 29.56 -36.21 -40.96
C ASP A 8 28.52 -35.26 -40.34
N SER A 9 27.51 -34.99 -41.15
CA SER A 9 26.38 -34.11 -40.93
C SER A 9 25.24 -34.85 -40.22
N ARG A 10 24.54 -34.19 -39.28
CA ARG A 10 23.13 -34.48 -38.99
C ARG A 10 22.36 -33.21 -38.60
N VAL A 11 21.13 -33.18 -39.09
CA VAL A 11 20.10 -32.15 -39.02
C VAL A 11 19.31 -32.23 -37.69
N ASN A 12 18.85 -31.05 -37.21
CA ASN A 12 17.70 -30.64 -36.35
C ASN A 12 16.73 -31.72 -35.77
N PRO A 13 15.97 -31.50 -34.64
CA PRO A 13 15.16 -30.28 -34.37
C PRO A 13 14.92 -29.89 -32.87
N ALA A 14 14.04 -28.90 -32.71
CA ALA A 14 13.49 -28.19 -31.54
C ALA A 14 13.01 -28.99 -30.29
N ALA A 15 12.69 -28.18 -29.25
CA ALA A 15 11.95 -28.44 -28.00
C ALA A 15 12.83 -28.85 -26.80
N SER A 16 12.70 -28.31 -25.58
CA SER A 16 11.60 -27.59 -24.94
C SER A 16 12.10 -26.80 -23.72
N ASN A 17 11.42 -25.70 -23.43
CA ASN A 17 11.50 -24.97 -22.16
C ASN A 17 11.12 -25.88 -20.99
N ALA A 18 11.94 -25.88 -19.93
CA ALA A 18 11.50 -26.26 -18.59
C ALA A 18 12.03 -25.20 -17.62
N ALA A 19 11.38 -24.04 -17.61
CA ALA A 19 11.40 -23.17 -16.44
C ALA A 19 10.66 -23.93 -15.35
N GLY A 20 11.38 -24.30 -14.28
CA GLY A 20 10.81 -24.93 -13.11
C GLY A 20 9.75 -24.01 -12.51
N ASP A 21 8.50 -24.47 -12.62
CA ASP A 21 7.36 -24.00 -11.87
C ASP A 21 7.64 -24.19 -10.37
N ALA A 22 8.11 -23.12 -9.73
CA ALA A 22 8.17 -23.03 -8.28
C ALA A 22 6.74 -22.84 -7.79
N GLY A 23 6.04 -23.97 -7.65
CA GLY A 23 4.68 -24.05 -7.15
C GLY A 23 4.51 -23.24 -5.88
N GLN A 24 3.60 -22.28 -5.93
CA GLN A 24 3.08 -21.65 -4.72
C GLN A 24 2.33 -22.73 -3.91
N PRO A 25 2.64 -22.93 -2.63
CA PRO A 25 1.89 -23.87 -1.81
C PRO A 25 0.45 -23.37 -1.68
N ALA A 26 -0.50 -24.27 -1.89
CA ALA A 26 -1.93 -24.06 -1.66
C ALA A 26 -2.20 -23.86 -0.16
N GLY A 27 -1.89 -22.66 0.35
CA GLY A 27 -2.43 -22.12 1.59
C GLY A 27 -3.78 -21.49 1.30
N ALA A 28 -4.75 -21.63 2.20
CA ALA A 28 -6.08 -21.06 2.03
C ALA A 28 -5.99 -19.58 1.60
N GLU A 29 -6.59 -19.27 0.46
CA GLU A 29 -6.61 -17.91 -0.10
C GLU A 29 -7.38 -17.01 0.87
N LEU A 30 -6.68 -16.02 1.45
CA LEU A 30 -7.29 -15.07 2.38
C LEU A 30 -8.31 -14.22 1.62
N SER A 31 -9.43 -13.88 2.27
CA SER A 31 -10.35 -12.87 1.73
C SER A 31 -9.64 -11.52 1.57
N LEU A 32 -10.15 -10.65 0.67
CA LEU A 32 -9.58 -9.32 0.47
C LEU A 32 -9.59 -8.51 1.78
N THR A 33 -10.66 -8.61 2.57
CA THR A 33 -10.76 -8.00 3.90
C THR A 33 -9.64 -8.49 4.82
N ALA A 34 -9.46 -9.81 4.95
CA ALA A 34 -8.46 -10.39 5.84
C ALA A 34 -7.02 -10.09 5.41
N ALA A 35 -6.73 -10.19 4.11
CA ALA A 35 -5.42 -9.85 3.54
C ALA A 35 -5.09 -8.36 3.75
N THR A 36 -6.06 -7.48 3.52
CA THR A 36 -5.90 -6.03 3.74
C THR A 36 -5.64 -5.73 5.22
N ALA A 37 -6.45 -6.29 6.13
CA ALA A 37 -6.26 -6.09 7.56
C ALA A 37 -4.88 -6.60 8.04
N ALA A 38 -4.41 -7.74 7.52
CA ALA A 38 -3.08 -8.26 7.85
C ALA A 38 -1.97 -7.27 7.46
N VAL A 39 -1.96 -6.81 6.21
CA VAL A 39 -0.96 -5.86 5.71
C VAL A 39 -1.00 -4.54 6.46
N VAL A 40 -2.19 -3.98 6.68
CA VAL A 40 -2.36 -2.70 7.38
C VAL A 40 -1.91 -2.81 8.84
N ARG A 41 -2.14 -3.95 9.50
CA ARG A 41 -1.68 -4.18 10.88
C ARG A 41 -0.16 -4.25 10.96
N GLU A 42 0.47 -5.02 10.08
CA GLU A 42 1.94 -5.08 10.01
C GLU A 42 2.57 -3.71 9.75
N LEU A 43 2.03 -2.96 8.79
CA LEU A 43 2.47 -1.59 8.51
C LEU A 43 2.26 -0.67 9.72
N SER A 44 1.13 -0.80 10.40
CA SER A 44 0.82 -0.03 11.60
C SER A 44 1.81 -0.30 12.72
N ASP A 45 2.18 -1.55 12.95
CA ASP A 45 3.14 -1.93 13.97
C ASP A 45 4.56 -1.42 13.63
N ALA A 46 4.97 -1.56 12.36
CA ALA A 46 6.26 -1.06 11.89
C ALA A 46 6.37 0.47 11.97
N GLY A 47 5.31 1.18 11.55
CA GLY A 47 5.22 2.65 11.58
C GLY A 47 4.78 3.24 12.93
N LYS A 48 4.51 2.38 13.92
CA LYS A 48 3.94 2.74 15.22
C LYS A 48 2.70 3.63 15.09
N LEU A 49 1.80 3.29 14.16
CA LEU A 49 0.57 4.04 13.93
C LEU A 49 -0.35 3.93 15.15
N GLY A 50 -1.01 5.03 15.48
CA GLY A 50 -1.85 5.17 16.67
C GLY A 50 -2.64 6.48 16.65
N PRO A 51 -3.21 6.90 17.80
CA PRO A 51 -3.98 8.12 17.94
C PRO A 51 -3.34 9.34 17.27
N GLY A 52 -4.11 10.02 16.40
CA GLY A 52 -3.68 11.23 15.70
C GLY A 52 -2.75 11.01 14.51
N LYS A 53 -2.32 9.78 14.23
CA LYS A 53 -1.55 9.46 13.02
C LYS A 53 -2.46 9.21 11.83
N ILE A 54 -1.90 9.34 10.63
CA ILE A 54 -2.61 9.30 9.35
C ILE A 54 -2.01 8.19 8.49
N LEU A 55 -2.87 7.34 7.96
CA LEU A 55 -2.56 6.37 6.92
C LEU A 55 -3.19 6.83 5.60
N VAL A 56 -2.38 7.12 4.58
CA VAL A 56 -2.91 7.35 3.22
C VAL A 56 -3.09 6.03 2.50
N VAL A 57 -4.23 5.86 1.83
CA VAL A 57 -4.58 4.66 1.08
C VAL A 57 -4.76 5.02 -0.38
N GLY A 58 -3.94 4.45 -1.25
CA GLY A 58 -4.15 4.42 -2.69
C GLY A 58 -4.56 3.00 -3.10
N ALA A 59 -5.60 2.86 -3.93
CA ALA A 59 -6.03 1.55 -4.39
C ALA A 59 -6.65 1.59 -5.79
N SER A 60 -6.26 0.62 -6.61
CA SER A 60 -6.88 0.33 -7.91
C SER A 60 -7.70 -0.96 -7.82
N THR A 61 -9.03 -0.85 -7.81
CA THR A 61 -9.92 -2.01 -7.71
C THR A 61 -9.89 -2.91 -8.94
N SER A 62 -9.56 -2.37 -10.11
CA SER A 62 -9.36 -3.18 -11.33
C SER A 62 -8.09 -4.03 -11.24
N GLU A 63 -7.01 -3.49 -10.68
CA GLU A 63 -5.78 -4.25 -10.46
C GLU A 63 -6.00 -5.34 -9.41
N VAL A 64 -6.77 -5.05 -8.35
CA VAL A 64 -7.07 -6.04 -7.31
C VAL A 64 -7.88 -7.20 -7.88
N ALA A 65 -8.83 -6.91 -8.77
CA ALA A 65 -9.63 -7.94 -9.42
C ALA A 65 -8.86 -8.74 -10.49
N GLY A 66 -7.79 -8.18 -11.07
CA GLY A 66 -6.97 -8.83 -12.10
C GLY A 66 -7.63 -8.96 -13.48
N VAL A 67 -8.91 -8.63 -13.60
CA VAL A 67 -9.69 -8.67 -14.84
C VAL A 67 -10.58 -7.43 -14.97
N ARG A 68 -11.03 -7.13 -16.19
CA ARG A 68 -12.03 -6.08 -16.39
C ARG A 68 -13.35 -6.52 -15.76
N ILE A 69 -13.73 -5.80 -14.72
CA ILE A 69 -15.01 -5.94 -14.02
C ILE A 69 -15.88 -4.71 -14.25
N GLY A 70 -17.20 -4.90 -14.18
CA GLY A 70 -18.14 -3.78 -14.17
C GLY A 70 -18.07 -3.00 -12.86
N THR A 71 -18.74 -1.85 -12.83
CA THR A 71 -18.77 -0.93 -11.67
C THR A 71 -19.23 -1.60 -10.38
N GLY A 72 -20.19 -2.53 -10.46
CA GLY A 72 -20.70 -3.26 -9.28
C GLY A 72 -19.61 -4.09 -8.60
N GLY A 73 -18.87 -4.90 -9.35
CA GLY A 73 -17.76 -5.70 -8.80
C GLY A 73 -16.63 -4.81 -8.26
N ALA A 74 -16.36 -3.68 -8.92
CA ALA A 74 -15.32 -2.76 -8.45
C ALA A 74 -15.68 -2.13 -7.09
N LEU A 75 -16.96 -1.89 -6.83
CA LEU A 75 -17.45 -1.42 -5.54
C LEU A 75 -17.38 -2.50 -4.45
N GLU A 76 -17.68 -3.74 -4.78
CA GLU A 76 -17.55 -4.87 -3.85
C GLU A 76 -16.09 -5.07 -3.41
N VAL A 77 -15.15 -5.01 -4.36
CA VAL A 77 -13.71 -5.01 -4.05
C VAL A 77 -13.35 -3.84 -3.14
N ALA A 78 -13.78 -2.61 -3.47
CA ALA A 78 -13.52 -1.44 -2.63
C ALA A 78 -14.06 -1.60 -1.20
N GLN A 79 -15.25 -2.18 -1.03
CA GLN A 79 -15.87 -2.40 0.27
C GLN A 79 -15.05 -3.37 1.14
N GLN A 80 -14.55 -4.47 0.57
CA GLN A 80 -13.72 -5.42 1.31
C GLN A 80 -12.37 -4.81 1.73
N LEU A 81 -11.72 -4.04 0.85
CA LEU A 81 -10.50 -3.31 1.20
C LEU A 81 -10.78 -2.30 2.32
N LEU A 82 -11.86 -1.53 2.19
CA LEU A 82 -12.29 -0.52 3.15
C LEU A 82 -12.55 -1.14 4.53
N GLU A 83 -13.26 -2.25 4.58
CA GLU A 83 -13.55 -2.99 5.81
C GLU A 83 -12.26 -3.40 6.53
N GLY A 84 -11.31 -4.01 5.82
CA GLY A 84 -10.04 -4.43 6.40
C GLY A 84 -9.22 -3.26 6.95
N ILE A 85 -9.25 -2.09 6.28
CA ILE A 85 -8.58 -0.88 6.73
C ILE A 85 -9.26 -0.31 7.99
N VAL A 86 -10.59 -0.15 7.96
CA VAL A 86 -11.36 0.46 9.05
C VAL A 86 -11.28 -0.39 10.32
N GLN A 87 -11.29 -1.72 10.20
CA GLN A 87 -11.10 -2.63 11.33
C GLN A 87 -9.80 -2.32 12.08
N VAL A 88 -8.68 -2.21 11.36
CA VAL A 88 -7.36 -1.96 11.98
C VAL A 88 -7.25 -0.51 12.47
N ALA A 89 -7.84 0.45 11.74
CA ALA A 89 -7.91 1.84 12.17
C ALA A 89 -8.64 1.99 13.51
N ALA A 90 -9.76 1.29 13.69
CA ALA A 90 -10.50 1.26 14.95
C ALA A 90 -9.70 0.59 16.09
N GLU A 91 -8.99 -0.50 15.78
CA GLU A 91 -8.14 -1.22 16.73
C GLU A 91 -6.97 -0.36 17.25
N LYS A 92 -6.31 0.39 16.35
CA LYS A 92 -5.07 1.12 16.65
C LYS A 92 -5.28 2.61 16.91
N GLY A 93 -6.40 3.19 16.46
CA GLY A 93 -6.76 4.60 16.65
C GLY A 93 -6.13 5.59 15.66
N PHE A 94 -5.62 5.16 14.50
CA PHE A 94 -5.16 6.08 13.45
C PHE A 94 -6.29 6.48 12.50
N HIS A 95 -6.05 7.51 11.68
CA HIS A 95 -7.01 8.01 10.69
C HIS A 95 -6.63 7.57 9.26
N PRO A 96 -7.42 6.71 8.61
CA PRO A 96 -7.24 6.43 7.19
C PRO A 96 -7.79 7.58 6.34
N VAL A 97 -7.09 7.92 5.26
CA VAL A 97 -7.53 8.87 4.23
C VAL A 97 -7.33 8.24 2.86
N TYR A 98 -8.25 8.48 1.94
CA TYR A 98 -8.34 7.68 0.70
C TYR A 98 -8.10 8.55 -0.53
N GLN A 99 -7.05 8.24 -1.27
CA GLN A 99 -6.65 8.94 -2.47
C GLN A 99 -7.63 8.68 -3.61
N CYS A 100 -8.14 9.74 -4.23
CA CYS A 100 -8.85 9.67 -5.49
C CYS A 100 -7.90 9.35 -6.66
N CYS A 101 -8.43 8.86 -7.79
CA CYS A 101 -7.63 8.77 -9.02
C CYS A 101 -7.25 10.16 -9.56
N GLU A 102 -6.41 10.17 -10.59
CA GLU A 102 -5.90 11.36 -11.26
C GLU A 102 -7.00 12.30 -11.81
N HIS A 103 -8.20 11.78 -12.10
CA HIS A 103 -9.33 12.60 -12.56
C HIS A 103 -9.82 13.62 -11.52
N LEU A 104 -9.60 13.34 -10.22
CA LEU A 104 -9.84 14.30 -9.13
C LEU A 104 -8.51 14.76 -8.51
N ASN A 105 -7.46 14.81 -9.32
CA ASN A 105 -6.13 15.31 -8.97
C ASN A 105 -5.52 14.67 -7.72
N ARG A 106 -5.86 13.41 -7.43
CA ARG A 106 -5.38 12.70 -6.23
C ARG A 106 -5.73 13.40 -4.92
N SER A 107 -6.85 14.13 -4.90
CA SER A 107 -7.47 14.63 -3.67
C SER A 107 -7.81 13.49 -2.71
N LEU A 108 -7.91 13.78 -1.42
CA LEU A 108 -8.05 12.77 -0.37
C LEU A 108 -9.43 12.85 0.30
N VAL A 109 -10.16 11.75 0.28
CA VAL A 109 -11.37 11.57 1.08
C VAL A 109 -11.01 11.36 2.55
N MET A 110 -11.61 12.16 3.43
CA MET A 110 -11.49 12.05 4.88
C MET A 110 -12.72 12.64 5.60
N GLU A 111 -12.80 12.46 6.92
CA GLU A 111 -13.79 13.14 7.77
C GLU A 111 -13.47 14.64 7.87
N ARG A 112 -14.51 15.50 7.82
CA ARG A 112 -14.38 16.96 7.96
C ARG A 112 -13.60 17.36 9.22
N SER A 113 -13.90 16.70 10.33
CA SER A 113 -13.22 16.94 11.61
C SER A 113 -11.70 16.75 11.54
N LEU A 114 -11.21 15.81 10.72
CA LEU A 114 -9.78 15.60 10.51
C LEU A 114 -9.18 16.70 9.63
N LEU A 115 -9.87 17.08 8.55
CA LEU A 115 -9.46 18.16 7.65
C LEU A 115 -9.25 19.47 8.43
N GLU A 116 -10.23 19.84 9.26
CA GLU A 116 -10.19 21.05 10.08
C GLU A 116 -9.08 20.99 11.14
N LYS A 117 -8.97 19.85 11.84
CA LYS A 117 -7.92 19.63 12.86
C LYS A 117 -6.51 19.77 12.30
N LEU A 118 -6.31 19.38 11.03
CA LEU A 118 -5.02 19.46 10.35
C LEU A 118 -4.83 20.78 9.59
N GLY A 119 -5.86 21.64 9.51
CA GLY A 119 -5.81 22.89 8.76
C GLY A 119 -5.57 22.68 7.26
N LEU A 120 -6.08 21.59 6.68
CA LEU A 120 -5.89 21.29 5.26
C LEU A 120 -6.86 22.10 4.39
N ARG A 121 -6.47 22.33 3.14
CA ARG A 121 -7.33 22.98 2.15
C ARG A 121 -8.40 22.02 1.64
N GLU A 122 -9.66 22.37 1.86
CA GLU A 122 -10.80 21.68 1.25
C GLU A 122 -10.90 21.99 -0.25
N VAL A 123 -11.25 20.97 -1.04
CA VAL A 123 -11.59 21.06 -2.47
C VAL A 123 -12.95 20.42 -2.72
N SER A 124 -13.65 20.83 -3.77
CA SER A 124 -15.05 20.44 -3.99
C SER A 124 -15.20 19.48 -5.16
N ALA A 125 -15.57 18.23 -4.86
CA ALA A 125 -16.11 17.25 -5.79
C ALA A 125 -16.78 16.11 -4.99
N VAL A 126 -17.59 15.29 -5.66
CA VAL A 126 -18.10 14.03 -5.09
C VAL A 126 -17.48 12.88 -5.87
N PRO A 127 -16.63 12.04 -5.26
CA PRO A 127 -16.04 10.90 -5.93
C PRO A 127 -17.09 9.87 -6.33
N ILE A 128 -17.05 9.46 -7.59
CA ILE A 128 -17.84 8.36 -8.13
C ILE A 128 -16.89 7.32 -8.76
N PRO A 129 -17.33 6.07 -8.98
CA PRO A 129 -16.47 5.05 -9.59
C PRO A 129 -15.84 5.50 -10.92
N GLY A 130 -16.58 6.27 -11.74
CA GLY A 130 -16.07 6.80 -13.02
C GLY A 130 -15.19 8.05 -12.94
N ALA A 131 -15.12 8.71 -11.78
CA ALA A 131 -14.32 9.92 -11.55
C ALA A 131 -13.97 10.02 -10.06
N GLY A 132 -12.73 9.68 -9.72
CA GLY A 132 -12.24 9.53 -8.35
C GLY A 132 -11.95 8.08 -7.95
N GLY A 133 -12.62 7.11 -8.58
CA GLY A 133 -12.37 5.68 -8.41
C GLY A 133 -13.21 5.03 -7.31
N SER A 134 -13.40 3.71 -7.41
CA SER A 134 -14.31 2.96 -6.54
C SER A 134 -13.92 2.99 -5.07
N MET A 135 -12.62 3.00 -4.75
CA MET A 135 -12.15 3.07 -3.36
C MET A 135 -12.54 4.39 -2.70
N ALA A 136 -12.20 5.52 -3.31
CA ALA A 136 -12.55 6.84 -2.81
C ALA A 136 -14.06 7.04 -2.74
N ALA A 137 -14.81 6.57 -3.75
CA ALA A 137 -16.26 6.65 -3.76
C ALA A 137 -16.90 5.81 -2.64
N ALA A 138 -16.38 4.62 -2.35
CA ALA A 138 -16.83 3.79 -1.24
C ALA A 138 -16.54 4.44 0.12
N ALA A 139 -15.31 4.94 0.31
CA ALA A 139 -14.92 5.65 1.52
C ALA A 139 -15.80 6.89 1.77
N TYR A 140 -16.03 7.71 0.74
CA TYR A 140 -16.83 8.93 0.82
C TYR A 140 -18.26 8.64 1.30
N ARG A 141 -18.88 7.56 0.79
CA ARG A 141 -20.23 7.16 1.22
C ARG A 141 -20.30 6.53 2.62
N SER A 142 -19.18 6.02 3.13
CA SER A 142 -19.13 5.34 4.44
C SER A 142 -18.90 6.27 5.63
N MET A 143 -18.39 7.48 5.36
CA MET A 143 -18.04 8.48 6.37
C MET A 143 -19.26 9.30 6.81
N ALA A 144 -19.19 9.87 8.01
CA ALA A 144 -20.29 10.64 8.58
C ALA A 144 -20.40 12.04 7.96
N ASP A 145 -19.26 12.74 7.81
CA ASP A 145 -19.19 14.06 7.17
C ASP A 145 -17.97 14.11 6.23
N PRO A 146 -18.08 13.47 5.04
CA PRO A 146 -16.96 13.30 4.12
C PRO A 146 -16.59 14.61 3.42
N VAL A 147 -15.28 14.83 3.28
CA VAL A 147 -14.69 15.96 2.55
C VAL A 147 -13.52 15.52 1.69
N LEU A 148 -13.13 16.38 0.75
CA LEU A 148 -11.90 16.23 -0.01
C LEU A 148 -10.85 17.25 0.43
N ALA A 149 -9.67 16.77 0.82
CA ALA A 149 -8.49 17.62 0.97
C ALA A 149 -7.68 17.65 -0.33
N GLU A 150 -7.08 18.80 -0.65
CA GLU A 150 -6.17 18.94 -1.80
C GLU A 150 -4.94 18.03 -1.64
N THR A 151 -4.32 18.05 -0.46
CA THR A 151 -3.12 17.27 -0.13
C THR A 151 -3.11 16.91 1.36
N VAL A 152 -2.20 16.02 1.76
CA VAL A 152 -1.97 15.62 3.16
C VAL A 152 -0.50 15.25 3.36
N GLU A 153 -0.03 15.36 4.59
CA GLU A 153 1.26 14.84 5.04
C GLU A 153 1.05 13.65 6.00
N ALA A 154 0.99 12.44 5.44
CA ALA A 154 0.69 11.19 6.13
C ALA A 154 1.91 10.56 6.82
N HIS A 155 1.63 9.79 7.88
CA HIS A 155 2.63 9.10 8.69
C HIS A 155 3.01 7.74 8.11
N ALA A 156 2.11 7.16 7.32
CA ALA A 156 2.33 5.96 6.55
C ALA A 156 1.37 5.93 5.37
N GLY A 157 1.63 5.03 4.43
CA GLY A 157 0.70 4.75 3.36
C GLY A 157 0.82 3.35 2.82
N ILE A 158 -0.31 2.88 2.28
CA ILE A 158 -0.44 1.63 1.55
C ILE A 158 -0.96 1.96 0.14
N ASP A 159 -0.31 1.38 -0.85
CA ASP A 159 -0.63 1.52 -2.27
C ASP A 159 -0.90 0.13 -2.85
N ILE A 160 -2.15 -0.14 -3.19
CA ILE A 160 -2.66 -1.41 -3.69
C ILE A 160 -2.94 -1.25 -5.18
N GLY A 161 -2.05 -1.79 -6.02
CA GLY A 161 -2.16 -1.66 -7.48
C GLY A 161 -1.43 -0.44 -8.03
N GLU A 162 -0.34 -0.03 -7.38
CA GLU A 162 0.67 0.89 -7.93
C GLU A 162 0.11 2.26 -8.37
N THR A 163 -0.82 2.78 -7.58
CA THR A 163 -1.48 4.07 -7.78
C THR A 163 -0.60 5.27 -7.46
N LEU A 164 0.56 5.09 -6.82
CA LEU A 164 1.51 6.13 -6.39
C LEU A 164 0.93 7.06 -5.33
N ILE A 165 1.39 6.89 -4.07
CA ILE A 165 0.98 7.67 -2.90
C ILE A 165 2.10 8.54 -2.31
N GLY A 166 3.29 8.54 -2.93
CA GLY A 166 4.50 9.13 -2.36
C GLY A 166 4.41 10.64 -2.12
N MET A 167 3.61 11.35 -2.92
CA MET A 167 3.34 12.79 -2.76
C MET A 167 2.61 13.12 -1.45
N HIS A 168 1.98 12.15 -0.81
CA HIS A 168 1.22 12.32 0.42
C HIS A 168 1.99 11.91 1.67
N LEU A 169 3.22 11.39 1.54
CA LEU A 169 3.99 10.93 2.69
C LEU A 169 4.88 12.04 3.25
N ARG A 170 4.92 12.15 4.58
CA ARG A 170 5.93 12.99 5.25
C ARG A 170 7.34 12.55 4.89
N ARG A 171 8.24 13.53 4.81
CA ARG A 171 9.68 13.28 4.77
C ARG A 171 10.15 12.84 6.17
N VAL A 172 10.88 11.74 6.32
CA VAL A 172 11.47 10.83 5.33
C VAL A 172 10.64 9.55 5.22
N ALA A 173 10.13 9.23 4.02
CA ALA A 173 9.47 7.96 3.75
C ALA A 173 10.48 6.79 3.79
N VAL A 174 10.08 5.70 4.43
CA VAL A 174 10.83 4.46 4.61
C VAL A 174 9.98 3.32 4.04
N PRO A 175 10.43 2.67 2.95
CA PRO A 175 9.71 1.55 2.37
C PRO A 175 9.51 0.42 3.38
N PHE A 176 8.31 -0.15 3.41
CA PHE A 176 7.94 -1.30 4.20
C PHE A 176 7.59 -2.47 3.26
N ARG A 177 8.05 -3.67 3.61
CA ARG A 177 7.81 -4.88 2.82
C ARG A 177 6.86 -5.80 3.59
N PRO A 178 5.53 -5.68 3.40
CA PRO A 178 4.54 -6.46 4.15
C PRO A 178 4.61 -7.94 3.79
N SER A 179 4.30 -8.85 4.70
CA SER A 179 4.38 -10.30 4.50
C SER A 179 3.64 -10.74 3.23
N LEU A 180 2.43 -10.21 3.01
CA LEU A 180 1.66 -10.36 1.78
C LEU A 180 2.06 -9.27 0.78
N ARG A 181 2.63 -9.67 -0.37
CA ARG A 181 3.02 -8.74 -1.45
C ARG A 181 1.89 -8.43 -2.44
N TYR A 182 0.77 -9.13 -2.30
CA TYR A 182 -0.40 -9.00 -3.17
C TYR A 182 -1.69 -9.02 -2.33
N ILE A 183 -2.69 -8.26 -2.78
CA ILE A 183 -4.08 -8.34 -2.32
C ILE A 183 -4.93 -8.54 -3.56
N GLY A 184 -5.62 -9.68 -3.65
CA GLY A 184 -6.12 -10.18 -4.94
C GLY A 184 -4.96 -10.28 -5.93
N SER A 185 -5.14 -9.72 -7.12
CA SER A 185 -4.09 -9.65 -8.15
C SER A 185 -3.19 -8.40 -8.05
N ALA A 186 -3.52 -7.43 -7.19
CA ALA A 186 -2.78 -6.18 -7.11
C ALA A 186 -1.52 -6.30 -6.26
N ARG A 187 -0.40 -5.77 -6.76
CA ARG A 187 0.82 -5.58 -5.98
C ARG A 187 0.60 -4.57 -4.86
N VAL A 188 1.21 -4.84 -3.71
CA VAL A 188 1.15 -3.93 -2.55
C VAL A 188 2.51 -3.29 -2.31
N ASN A 189 2.52 -1.96 -2.34
CA ASN A 189 3.62 -1.13 -1.88
C ASN A 189 3.21 -0.44 -0.58
N ALA A 190 4.14 -0.34 0.36
CA ALA A 190 3.87 0.30 1.64
C ALA A 190 5.07 1.11 2.11
N ALA A 191 4.82 2.15 2.90
CA ALA A 191 5.86 2.93 3.54
C ALA A 191 5.33 3.57 4.82
N TRP A 192 6.23 3.81 5.77
CA TRP A 192 5.99 4.67 6.93
C TRP A 192 7.00 5.82 6.91
N SER A 193 6.76 6.90 7.64
CA SER A 193 7.67 8.04 7.70
C SER A 193 8.36 8.16 9.05
N ARG A 194 9.60 8.64 9.01
CA ARG A 194 10.38 8.97 10.20
C ARG A 194 10.86 10.42 10.16
N PRO A 195 11.17 11.02 11.33
CA PRO A 195 11.88 12.28 11.36
C PRO A 195 13.20 12.21 10.56
N PRO A 196 13.57 13.29 9.84
CA PRO A 196 14.90 13.43 9.28
C PRO A 196 15.97 13.31 10.37
N LEU A 197 17.05 12.57 10.10
CA LEU A 197 18.25 12.65 10.94
C LEU A 197 19.00 13.90 10.50
N ILE A 198 19.27 14.79 11.46
CA ILE A 198 19.94 16.07 11.23
C ILE A 198 21.18 16.18 12.13
N GLY A 199 22.09 17.07 11.76
CA GLY A 199 23.30 17.37 12.52
C GLY A 199 24.59 17.05 11.75
N GLY A 200 25.70 17.66 12.18
CA GLY A 200 27.03 17.44 11.60
C GLY A 200 27.73 16.20 12.16
N GLU A 201 29.04 16.10 11.97
CA GLU A 201 29.87 14.92 12.29
C GLU A 201 29.80 14.46 13.77
N ARG A 202 29.40 15.35 14.69
CA ARG A 202 29.30 15.07 16.14
C ARG A 202 27.91 14.63 16.60
N ALA A 203 26.93 14.54 15.69
CA ALA A 203 25.57 14.17 16.05
C ALA A 203 25.48 12.71 16.51
N VAL A 204 24.69 12.47 17.56
CA VAL A 204 24.43 11.14 18.12
C VAL A 204 22.93 10.90 18.11
N TYR A 205 22.48 9.73 17.68
CA TYR A 205 21.06 9.43 17.42
C TYR A 205 20.44 8.45 18.41
N ARG A 206 21.18 8.09 19.45
CA ARG A 206 20.77 7.26 20.58
C ARG A 206 21.47 7.78 21.83
N ASN A 207 20.78 7.77 22.96
CA ASN A 207 21.39 8.15 24.24
C ASN A 207 22.40 7.05 24.65
N PRO A 208 23.68 7.39 24.91
CA PRO A 208 24.69 6.44 25.38
C PRO A 208 24.28 5.65 26.63
N GLU A 209 23.50 6.24 27.53
CA GLU A 209 23.07 5.58 28.78
C GLU A 209 22.00 4.51 28.55
N THR A 210 21.27 4.55 27.44
CA THR A 210 20.23 3.57 27.09
C THR A 210 20.77 2.43 26.23
N SER A 211 22.04 2.49 25.80
CA SER A 211 22.69 1.43 25.01
C SER A 211 23.28 0.29 25.85
N GLY A 212 23.20 0.35 27.18
CA GLY A 212 23.97 -0.50 28.09
C GLY A 212 23.22 -1.36 29.11
N SER A 213 21.90 -1.56 29.03
CA SER A 213 21.19 -2.45 29.96
C SER A 213 20.71 -3.76 29.31
N ARG A 214 21.66 -4.64 29.00
CA ARG A 214 21.47 -6.10 29.07
C ARG A 214 22.63 -6.70 29.87
N SER A 215 22.50 -6.54 31.18
CA SER A 215 23.31 -7.10 32.26
C SER A 215 22.45 -6.82 33.50
N CYS A 216 21.96 -7.73 34.34
CA CYS A 216 22.09 -9.17 34.61
C CYS A 216 20.67 -9.62 35.08
N ASP A 217 20.25 -10.88 35.08
CA ASP A 217 20.90 -12.11 35.60
C ASP A 217 21.22 -13.18 34.56
#